data_AF-K0W4C2-F1
#
_entry.id   AF-K0W4C2-F1
#
_cell.length_a   1.000
_cell.length_b   1.000
_cell.length_c   1.000
_cell.angle_alpha   90.00
_cell.angle_beta   90.00
_cell.angle_gamma   90.00
#
_symmetry.space_group_name_H-M   'P 1'
#
loop_
_entity.id
_entity.type
_entity.pdbx_description
1 polymer ?
#
loop_
_entity_poly.entity_id
_entity_poly.type
_entity_poly.pdbx_seq_one_letter_code
_entity_poly.pdbx_strand_id
1 'polypeptide(L)'
;MHLPSKEDARLCAGVVREVARAKGIAEPFSIGRLTARVARLFNRGMRDRDSLLSEAMAVADMPVAYEEQGGALHALRNINPGTIDSSMEPKNERGHQQK
;
A
#
# COMPACT_ATOMS: atom_id res chain seq x y z
N MET A 1 7.67 -12.86 4.72
CA MET A 1 7.60 -11.45 5.17
C MET A 1 7.49 -11.45 6.68
N HIS A 2 8.38 -10.75 7.38
CA HIS A 2 8.28 -10.57 8.84
C HIS A 2 7.36 -9.38 9.10
N LEU A 3 6.26 -9.60 9.81
CA LEU A 3 5.36 -8.52 10.21
C LEU A 3 6.08 -7.63 11.25
N PRO A 4 5.92 -6.29 11.18
CA PRO A 4 6.54 -5.41 12.16
C PRO A 4 6.05 -5.74 13.58
N SER A 5 6.94 -5.62 14.57
CA SER A 5 6.55 -5.73 15.98
C SER A 5 5.50 -4.66 16.32
N LYS A 6 4.71 -4.91 17.37
CA LYS A 6 3.83 -3.90 17.95
C LYS A 6 4.58 -2.61 18.31
N GLU A 7 5.83 -2.73 18.76
CA GLU A 7 6.69 -1.61 19.10
C GLU A 7 7.12 -0.84 17.86
N ASP A 8 7.52 -1.54 16.80
CA ASP A 8 7.86 -0.95 15.50
C ASP A 8 6.69 -0.15 14.92
N ALA A 9 5.48 -0.71 14.99
CA ALA A 9 4.26 -0.03 14.54
C ALA A 9 3.95 1.24 15.35
N ARG A 10 4.16 1.20 16.68
CA ARG A 10 3.98 2.38 17.54
C ARG A 10 5.01 3.46 17.24
N LEU A 11 6.26 3.08 16.99
CA LEU A 11 7.33 4.00 16.61
C LEU A 11 6.97 4.71 15.30
N CYS A 12 6.61 3.96 14.25
CA CYS A 12 6.21 4.53 12.97
C CYS A 12 5.00 5.48 13.13
N ALA A 13 3.97 5.05 13.86
CA ALA A 13 2.79 5.89 14.11
C ALA A 13 3.11 7.15 14.91
N GLY A 14 4.06 7.08 15.84
CA GLY A 14 4.57 8.23 16.58
C GLY A 14 5.20 9.27 15.66
N VAL A 15 6.10 8.83 14.77
CA VAL A 15 6.75 9.70 13.79
C VAL A 15 5.74 10.33 12.83
N VAL A 16 4.80 9.55 12.29
CA VAL A 16 3.75 10.06 11.39
C VAL A 16 2.94 11.17 12.08
N ARG A 17 2.51 10.96 13.33
CA ARG A 17 1.76 11.98 14.08
C ARG A 17 2.57 13.25 14.31
N GLU A 18 3.85 13.11 14.63
CA GLU A 18 4.71 14.25 14.91
C GLU A 18 4.98 15.09 13.66
N VAL A 19 5.32 14.43 12.55
CA VAL A 19 5.51 15.11 11.26
C VAL A 19 4.20 15.76 10.78
N ALA A 20 3.08 15.06 10.89
CA ALA A 20 1.78 15.60 10.49
C ALA A 20 1.43 16.86 11.30
N ARG A 21 1.64 16.84 12.62
CA ARG A 21 1.42 18.01 13.49
C ARG A 21 2.37 19.15 13.16
N ALA A 22 3.67 18.87 12.99
CA ALA A 22 4.68 19.88 12.68
C ALA A 22 4.43 20.58 11.34
N LYS A 23 3.89 19.85 10.36
CA LYS A 23 3.64 20.35 9.00
C LYS A 23 2.19 20.79 8.75
N GLY A 24 1.32 20.72 9.74
CA GLY A 24 -0.09 21.05 9.59
C GLY A 24 -0.85 20.12 8.62
N ILE A 25 -0.40 18.87 8.47
CA ILE A 25 -1.05 17.89 7.60
C ILE A 25 -2.25 17.29 8.33
N ALA A 26 -3.46 17.64 7.88
CA ALA A 26 -4.71 17.07 8.40
C ALA A 26 -5.41 16.13 7.39
N GLU A 27 -5.12 16.28 6.10
CA GLU A 27 -5.83 15.56 5.05
C GLU A 27 -5.53 14.05 5.10
N PRO A 28 -6.56 13.17 5.17
CA PRO A 28 -6.38 11.72 5.29
C PRO A 28 -5.48 11.12 4.20
N PHE A 29 -5.62 11.60 2.96
CA PHE A 29 -4.79 11.15 1.84
C PHE A 29 -3.31 11.49 2.05
N SER A 30 -3.01 12.71 2.51
CA SER A 30 -1.65 13.16 2.81
C SER A 30 -1.03 12.39 3.98
N ILE A 31 -1.82 12.06 5.01
CA ILE A 31 -1.41 11.21 6.13
C ILE A 31 -1.09 9.80 5.62
N GLY A 32 -1.91 9.22 4.74
CA GLY A 32 -1.65 7.91 4.14
C GLY A 32 -0.33 7.87 3.36
N ARG A 33 -0.03 8.94 2.60
CA ARG A 33 1.23 9.06 1.86
C ARG A 33 2.44 9.22 2.79
N LEU A 34 2.32 10.03 3.84
CA LEU A 34 3.33 10.16 4.87
C LEU A 34 3.59 8.80 5.55
N THR A 35 2.53 8.06 5.86
CA THR A 35 2.62 6.72 6.46
C THR A 35 3.39 5.76 5.57
N ALA A 36 3.09 5.72 4.27
CA ALA A 36 3.81 4.89 3.30
C ALA A 36 5.30 5.27 3.20
N ARG A 37 5.63 6.56 3.24
CA ARG A 37 7.02 7.04 3.23
C ARG A 37 7.77 6.60 4.50
N VAL A 38 7.18 6.79 5.68
CA VAL A 38 7.77 6.34 6.96
C VAL A 38 7.98 4.83 6.97
N ALA A 39 7.02 4.04 6.50
CA ALA A 39 7.16 2.59 6.40
C ALA A 39 8.32 2.18 5.45
N ARG A 40 8.51 2.87 4.32
CA ARG A 40 9.63 2.62 3.42
C ARG A 40 10.98 2.94 4.08
N LEU A 41 11.08 4.03 4.83
CA LEU A 41 12.30 4.39 5.57
C LEU A 41 12.62 3.34 6.65
N PHE A 42 11.60 2.91 7.40
CA PHE A 42 11.75 1.85 8.40
C PHE A 42 12.24 0.54 7.79
N ASN A 43 11.64 0.12 6.67
CA ASN A 43 12.03 -1.09 5.96
C ASN A 43 13.45 -1.03 5.37
N ARG A 44 14.02 0.16 5.17
CA ARG A 44 15.43 0.35 4.77
C ARG A 44 16.41 0.20 5.94
N GLY A 45 15.92 -0.05 7.15
CA GLY A 45 16.74 -0.27 8.35
C GLY A 45 16.76 0.91 9.32
N MET A 46 16.04 2.00 9.04
CA MET A 46 15.93 3.15 9.94
C MET A 46 14.99 2.83 11.10
N ARG A 47 15.54 2.21 12.15
CA ARG A 47 14.79 1.78 13.35
C ARG A 47 14.90 2.72 14.54
N ASP A 48 15.80 3.70 14.45
CA ASP A 48 15.93 4.75 15.44
C ASP A 48 14.88 5.84 15.22
N ARG A 49 14.28 6.34 16.30
CA ARG A 49 13.16 7.29 16.26
C ARG A 49 13.60 8.63 15.67
N ASP A 50 14.73 9.16 16.13
CA ASP A 50 15.15 10.52 15.80
C ASP A 50 15.67 10.58 14.36
N SER A 51 16.39 9.53 13.94
CA SER A 51 16.81 9.34 12.54
C SER A 51 15.59 9.23 11.61
N LEU A 52 14.61 8.41 11.98
CA LEU A 52 13.39 8.24 11.19
C LEU A 52 12.56 9.53 11.12
N LEU A 53 12.49 10.30 12.21
CA LEU A 53 11.80 11.58 12.26
C LEU A 53 12.47 12.64 11.40
N SER A 54 13.80 12.78 11.52
CA SER A 54 14.59 13.74 10.74
C SER A 54 14.41 13.50 9.23
N GLU A 55 14.56 12.25 8.80
CA GLU A 55 14.41 11.89 7.39
C GLU A 55 12.94 12.03 6.93
N ALA A 56 11.97 11.61 7.76
CA ALA A 56 10.56 11.78 7.42
C ALA A 56 10.16 13.26 7.27
N MET A 57 10.72 14.15 8.09
CA MET A 57 10.59 15.59 7.92
C MET A 57 11.16 16.02 6.57
N ALA A 58 12.41 15.68 6.25
CA ALA A 58 13.03 16.05 4.97
C ALA A 58 12.21 15.59 3.75
N VAL A 59 11.74 14.33 3.75
CA VAL A 59 10.97 13.78 2.63
C VAL A 59 9.57 14.37 2.55
N ALA A 60 8.95 14.77 3.67
CA ALA A 60 7.64 15.38 3.66
C ALA A 60 7.62 16.78 3.01
N ASP A 61 8.77 17.47 2.89
CA ASP A 61 8.88 18.75 2.17
C ASP A 61 9.03 18.58 0.66
N MET A 62 9.44 17.40 0.19
CA MET A 62 9.60 17.17 -1.24
C MET A 62 8.24 17.15 -1.94
N PRO A 63 7.97 18.11 -2.86
CA PRO A 63 6.82 18.05 -3.72
C PRO A 63 6.89 16.76 -4.52
N VAL A 64 5.72 16.23 -4.82
CA VAL A 64 5.56 14.94 -5.49
C VAL A 64 5.95 15.12 -6.95
N ALA A 65 7.24 15.10 -7.27
CA ALA A 65 7.63 14.52 -8.54
C ALA A 65 7.15 13.07 -8.49
N TYR A 66 6.45 12.67 -9.52
CA TYR A 66 5.62 11.46 -9.66
C TYR A 66 6.43 10.16 -9.65
N GLU A 67 7.50 10.08 -8.88
CA GLU A 67 8.37 8.92 -8.90
C GLU A 67 7.94 7.93 -7.81
N GLU A 68 7.58 6.73 -8.30
CA GLU A 68 7.20 5.52 -7.58
C GLU A 68 5.79 5.48 -6.98
N GLN A 69 4.82 5.78 -7.85
CA GLN A 69 3.48 5.19 -7.85
C GLN A 69 3.54 3.65 -7.83
N GLY A 70 3.61 3.10 -6.63
CA GLY A 70 2.93 1.86 -6.27
C GLY A 70 3.30 0.61 -7.05
N GLY A 71 4.43 -0.03 -6.75
CA GLY A 71 4.62 -1.44 -7.11
C GLY A 71 3.46 -2.37 -6.66
N ALA A 72 2.73 -2.00 -5.59
CA ALA A 72 1.56 -2.75 -5.11
C ALA A 72 0.21 -2.31 -5.72
N LEU A 73 0.01 -1.02 -6.00
CA LEU A 73 -1.26 -0.50 -6.58
C LEU A 73 -1.25 -0.54 -8.12
N HIS A 74 -0.08 -0.46 -8.75
CA HIS A 74 0.07 -0.57 -10.20
C HIS A 74 -0.19 -2.01 -10.67
N ALA A 75 0.12 -3.01 -9.84
CA ALA A 75 -0.22 -4.40 -10.10
C ALA A 75 -1.75 -4.65 -10.17
N LEU A 76 -2.56 -3.86 -9.47
CA LEU A 76 -4.03 -3.96 -9.52
C LEU A 76 -4.65 -3.28 -10.74
N ARG A 77 -3.95 -2.33 -11.37
CA ARG A 77 -4.44 -1.63 -12.58
C ARG A 77 -4.27 -2.45 -13.86
N ASN A 78 -3.40 -3.47 -13.84
CA ASN A 78 -3.10 -4.32 -15.00
C ASN A 78 -3.94 -5.60 -15.06
N ILE A 79 -4.97 -5.73 -14.22
CA ILE A 79 -5.96 -6.78 -14.37
C ILE A 79 -6.84 -6.39 -15.57
N ASN A 80 -6.45 -6.87 -16.76
CA ASN A 80 -7.34 -6.85 -17.92
C ASN A 80 -8.64 -7.57 -17.55
N PRO A 81 -9.83 -6.95 -17.63
CA PRO A 81 -11.12 -7.61 -17.37
C PRO A 81 -11.55 -8.54 -18.52
N GLY A 82 -10.59 -9.16 -19.22
CA GLY A 82 -10.77 -9.76 -20.54
C GLY A 82 -10.75 -11.29 -20.61
N THR A 83 -10.65 -12.01 -19.49
CA THR A 83 -10.71 -13.48 -19.48
C THR A 83 -11.68 -13.97 -18.43
N ILE A 84 -12.96 -13.62 -18.61
CA ILE A 84 -14.04 -14.48 -18.15
C ILE A 84 -14.15 -15.55 -19.24
N ASP A 85 -13.43 -16.67 -19.08
CA ASP A 85 -13.67 -17.87 -19.90
C ASP A 85 -15.09 -18.36 -19.57
N SER A 86 -16.05 -17.85 -20.34
CA SER A 86 -17.43 -18.28 -20.30
C SER A 86 -17.54 -19.57 -21.12
N SER A 87 -16.96 -20.65 -20.61
CA SER A 87 -17.10 -21.99 -21.17
C SER A 87 -17.35 -23.02 -20.07
N MET A 88 -18.41 -22.79 -19.29
CA MET A 88 -19.16 -23.92 -18.71
C MET A 88 -20.32 -24.21 -19.65
N GLU A 89 -20.09 -25.12 -20.60
CA GLU A 89 -21.17 -25.85 -21.27
C GLU A 89 -21.82 -26.77 -20.23
N PRO A 90 -23.10 -26.59 -19.85
CA PRO A 90 -23.79 -27.60 -19.08
C PRO A 90 -24.07 -28.80 -20.00
N LYS A 91 -23.42 -29.94 -19.75
CA LYS A 91 -23.79 -31.22 -20.35
C LYS A 91 -25.24 -31.52 -19.98
N ASN A 92 -26.16 -31.23 -20.91
CA ASN A 92 -27.53 -31.69 -20.82
C ASN A 92 -27.58 -33.14 -21.32
N GLU A 93 -27.65 -34.08 -20.39
CA GLU A 93 -28.00 -35.47 -20.69
C GLU A 93 -29.51 -35.54 -20.95
N ARG A 94 -29.93 -35.21 -22.17
CA ARG A 94 -31.26 -35.58 -22.69
C ARG A 94 -31.15 -36.91 -23.43
N GLY A 95 -31.26 -37.99 -22.68
CA GLY A 95 -31.65 -39.27 -23.22
C GLY A 95 -33.12 -39.22 -23.64
N HIS A 96 -33.38 -39.21 -24.95
CA HIS A 96 -34.70 -39.55 -25.48
C HIS A 96 -34.59 -40.70 -26.48
N GLN A 97 -35.14 -41.83 -26.02
CA GLN A 97 -35.99 -42.81 -26.71
C GLN A 97 -35.41 -43.76 -27.77
N GLN A 98 -35.57 -45.04 -27.41
CA GLN A 98 -36.20 -46.13 -28.18
C GLN A 98 -35.69 -46.43 -29.60
N LYS A 99 -35.15 -47.64 -29.74
CA LYS A 99 -35.78 -48.69 -30.56
C LYS A 99 -35.64 -50.05 -29.88
#